data_AF-A0AAE2YGJ3-F1
#
_entry.id   AF-A0AAE2YGJ3-F1
#
_cell.length_a   1.000
_cell.length_b   1.000
_cell.length_c   1.000
_cell.angle_alpha   90.00
_cell.angle_beta   90.00
_cell.angle_gamma   90.00
#
_symmetry.space_group_name_H-M   'P 1'
#
loop_
_entity.id
_entity.type
_entity.pdbx_description
1 polymer ?
#
loop_
_entity_poly.entity_id
_entity_poly.type
_entity_poly.pdbx_seq_one_letter_code
_entity_poly.pdbx_strand_id
1 'polypeptide(L)'
;MKPCAFVGQPLSRHIEGCLEELKKFTYKNPTYFEVVSRRLRSALKGVTTQIENRVTGQRVEEMVRLAVLFHDVGKAYNYFQNRFDERCSSKSPGFQYHEVVSAATCHKFFSTQPEEEWSSVEKALVVLSVLNHHHAFRNPIRIIHAGDEDIMNRGVHYIREGFCEGDLPSVFEKFNIRLNGLVLNSYDVQGFYSWLNGVRRMKGVDRWLKLYVLVMNPLIIADNMNAKERGGEDEARKAFIKEIEEAIYGA
;
A
#
# COMPACT_ATOMS: atom_id res chain seq x y z
N MET A 1 -18.13 -8.97 -7.55
CA MET A 1 -17.97 -7.79 -8.42
C MET A 1 -18.70 -6.64 -7.78
N LYS A 2 -18.04 -5.48 -7.71
CA LYS A 2 -17.75 -4.75 -6.45
C LYS A 2 -16.93 -5.57 -5.44
N PRO A 3 -16.07 -4.91 -4.63
CA PRO A 3 -15.70 -3.49 -4.73
C PRO A 3 -14.95 -3.18 -6.04
N CYS A 4 -14.99 -1.92 -6.48
CA CYS A 4 -14.40 -1.42 -7.72
C CYS A 4 -13.13 -0.62 -7.42
N ALA A 5 -12.07 -0.83 -8.20
CA ALA A 5 -10.86 -0.01 -8.10
C ALA A 5 -10.94 1.24 -8.99
N PHE A 6 -11.68 1.14 -10.10
CA PHE A 6 -11.90 2.18 -11.12
C PHE A 6 -13.05 1.76 -12.04
N VAL A 7 -13.40 2.63 -13.00
CA VAL A 7 -14.44 2.34 -13.98
C VAL A 7 -14.06 1.10 -14.79
N GLY A 8 -14.96 0.11 -14.82
CA GLY A 8 -14.78 -1.13 -15.58
C GLY A 8 -13.91 -2.21 -14.93
N GLN A 9 -13.33 -1.99 -13.74
CA GLN A 9 -12.49 -3.01 -13.08
C GLN A 9 -12.81 -3.21 -11.59
N PRO A 10 -13.08 -4.46 -11.20
CA PRO A 10 -13.16 -4.87 -9.81
C PRO A 10 -11.82 -4.71 -9.09
N LEU A 11 -11.88 -4.36 -7.81
CA LEU A 11 -10.72 -4.17 -6.95
C LEU A 11 -9.92 -5.46 -6.75
N SER A 12 -10.60 -6.60 -6.61
CA SER A 12 -9.95 -7.93 -6.57
C SER A 12 -9.06 -8.16 -7.79
N ARG A 13 -9.60 -7.97 -8.99
CA ARG A 13 -8.86 -8.11 -10.25
C ARG A 13 -7.70 -7.13 -10.36
N HIS A 14 -7.87 -5.91 -9.86
CA HIS A 14 -6.77 -4.93 -9.84
C HIS A 14 -5.62 -5.38 -8.95
N ILE A 15 -5.90 -5.80 -7.72
CA ILE A 15 -4.86 -6.29 -6.80
C ILE A 15 -4.17 -7.55 -7.36
N GLU A 16 -4.94 -8.49 -7.91
CA GLU A 16 -4.38 -9.68 -8.56
C GLU A 16 -3.48 -9.32 -9.75
N GLY A 17 -3.92 -8.38 -10.59
CA GLY A 17 -3.13 -7.87 -11.69
C GLY A 17 -1.82 -7.21 -11.22
N CYS A 18 -1.86 -6.40 -10.16
CA CYS A 18 -0.65 -5.83 -9.56
C CYS A 18 0.29 -6.91 -9.01
N LEU A 19 -0.23 -7.99 -8.44
CA LEU A 19 0.58 -9.13 -7.99
C LEU A 19 1.25 -9.85 -9.17
N GLU A 20 0.58 -9.98 -10.31
CA GLU A 20 1.20 -10.53 -11.53
C GLU A 20 2.27 -9.59 -12.11
N GLU A 21 2.03 -8.28 -12.12
CA GLU A 21 3.05 -7.30 -12.53
C GLU A 21 4.27 -7.31 -11.60
N LEU A 22 4.05 -7.49 -10.29
CA LEU A 22 5.14 -7.68 -9.33
C LEU A 22 5.96 -8.93 -9.65
N LYS A 23 5.34 -10.04 -10.06
CA LYS A 23 6.09 -11.25 -10.48
C LYS A 23 6.96 -10.97 -11.71
N LYS A 24 6.43 -10.24 -12.70
CA LYS A 24 7.20 -9.82 -13.89
C LYS A 24 8.37 -8.93 -13.51
N PHE A 25 8.14 -7.95 -12.63
CA PHE A 25 9.19 -7.09 -12.07
C PHE A 25 10.29 -7.93 -11.42
N THR A 26 9.94 -8.85 -10.53
CA THR A 26 10.89 -9.73 -9.83
C THR A 26 11.69 -10.60 -10.79
N TYR A 27 11.04 -11.19 -11.81
CA TYR A 27 11.72 -11.99 -12.83
C TYR A 27 12.77 -11.19 -13.59
N LYS A 28 12.47 -9.94 -13.93
CA LYS A 28 13.36 -9.04 -14.68
C LYS A 28 14.42 -8.37 -13.80
N ASN A 29 14.15 -8.25 -12.50
CA ASN A 29 15.03 -7.61 -11.52
C ASN A 29 15.38 -8.57 -10.37
N PRO A 30 16.02 -9.73 -10.65
CA PRO A 30 16.17 -10.83 -9.69
C PRO A 30 16.99 -10.46 -8.44
N THR A 31 17.81 -9.41 -8.52
CA THR A 31 18.64 -8.95 -7.41
C THR A 31 18.02 -7.80 -6.60
N TYR A 32 16.87 -7.27 -7.01
CA TYR A 32 16.29 -6.07 -6.41
C TYR A 32 16.11 -6.21 -4.90
N PHE A 33 15.41 -7.25 -4.46
CA PHE A 33 15.11 -7.44 -3.04
C PHE A 33 16.38 -7.70 -2.21
N GLU A 34 17.40 -8.34 -2.76
CA GLU A 34 18.66 -8.55 -2.06
C GLU A 34 19.47 -7.24 -1.93
N VAL A 35 19.42 -6.37 -2.94
CA VAL A 35 20.03 -5.03 -2.83
C VAL A 35 19.30 -4.19 -1.78
N VAL A 36 17.97 -4.24 -1.76
CA VAL A 36 17.16 -3.53 -0.75
C VAL A 36 17.43 -4.09 0.65
N SER A 37 17.52 -5.41 0.81
CA SER A 37 17.84 -6.05 2.10
C SER A 37 19.17 -5.56 2.67
N ARG A 38 20.22 -5.48 1.82
CA ARG A 38 21.54 -4.95 2.21
C ARG A 38 21.48 -3.48 2.60
N ARG A 39 20.72 -2.66 1.85
CA ARG A 39 20.54 -1.23 2.16
C ARG A 39 19.80 -1.03 3.49
N LEU A 40 18.73 -1.77 3.73
CA LEU A 40 17.99 -1.73 4.98
C LEU A 40 18.88 -2.16 6.16
N ARG A 41 19.60 -3.28 6.05
CA ARG A 41 20.54 -3.73 7.10
C ARG A 41 21.60 -2.68 7.42
N SER A 42 22.18 -2.05 6.39
CA SER A 42 23.16 -0.96 6.56
C SER A 42 22.56 0.25 7.28
N ALA A 43 21.34 0.66 6.91
CA ALA A 43 20.66 1.79 7.54
C ALA A 43 20.24 1.51 8.99
N LEU A 44 19.96 0.25 9.32
CA LEU A 44 19.52 -0.19 10.64
C LEU A 44 20.66 -0.55 11.59
N LYS A 45 21.91 -0.52 11.11
CA LYS A 45 23.08 -0.82 11.94
C LYS A 45 23.13 0.05 13.20
N GLY A 46 23.10 -0.59 14.37
CA GLY A 46 23.09 0.09 15.69
C GLY A 46 21.76 0.72 16.11
N VAL A 47 20.70 0.59 15.29
CA VAL A 47 19.33 0.98 15.65
C VAL A 47 18.70 -0.13 16.49
N THR A 48 18.81 -1.38 16.04
CA THR A 48 18.28 -2.56 16.74
C THR A 48 19.08 -3.80 16.35
N THR A 49 19.53 -4.54 17.37
CA THR A 49 20.32 -5.77 17.23
C THR A 49 19.48 -6.94 16.72
N GLN A 50 18.14 -6.87 16.78
CA GLN A 50 17.25 -7.94 16.35
C GLN A 50 16.94 -7.91 14.84
N ILE A 51 17.11 -6.78 14.14
CA ILE A 51 16.68 -6.65 12.73
C ILE A 51 17.80 -6.97 11.74
N GLU A 52 19.07 -6.87 12.13
CA GLU A 52 20.21 -6.98 11.21
C GLU A 52 20.26 -8.32 10.46
N ASN A 53 19.82 -9.42 11.06
CA ASN A 53 19.82 -10.74 10.42
C ASN A 53 18.46 -11.17 9.86
N ARG A 54 17.37 -10.45 10.18
CA ARG A 54 16.01 -10.83 9.79
C ARG A 54 15.60 -10.29 8.42
N VAL A 55 16.10 -9.12 8.03
CA VAL A 55 15.74 -8.50 6.75
C VAL A 55 16.54 -9.15 5.61
N THR A 56 15.98 -10.22 5.06
CA THR A 56 16.46 -10.93 3.87
C THR A 56 15.78 -10.42 2.62
N GLY A 57 16.28 -10.77 1.43
CA GLY A 57 15.58 -10.48 0.17
C GLY A 57 14.14 -11.03 0.15
N GLN A 58 13.93 -12.27 0.62
CA GLN A 58 12.58 -12.86 0.73
C GLN A 58 11.66 -12.04 1.64
N ARG A 59 12.19 -11.52 2.74
CA ARG A 59 11.41 -10.69 3.67
C ARG A 59 11.03 -9.35 3.05
N VAL A 60 11.93 -8.73 2.28
CA VAL A 60 11.61 -7.51 1.53
C VAL A 60 10.56 -7.79 0.45
N GLU A 61 10.65 -8.94 -0.24
CA GLU A 61 9.62 -9.34 -1.20
C GLU A 61 8.25 -9.48 -0.52
N GLU A 62 8.20 -10.09 0.66
CA GLU A 62 6.97 -10.20 1.46
C GLU A 62 6.41 -8.82 1.84
N MET A 63 7.26 -7.89 2.29
CA MET A 63 6.87 -6.49 2.57
C MET A 63 6.24 -5.81 1.35
N VAL A 64 6.81 -6.02 0.16
CA VAL A 64 6.30 -5.46 -1.10
C VAL A 64 4.96 -6.11 -1.49
N ARG A 65 4.83 -7.43 -1.35
CA ARG A 65 3.56 -8.14 -1.61
C ARG A 65 2.44 -7.64 -0.68
N LEU A 66 2.74 -7.43 0.60
CA LEU A 66 1.78 -6.84 1.53
C LEU A 66 1.41 -5.40 1.13
N ALA A 67 2.38 -4.59 0.72
CA ALA A 67 2.09 -3.24 0.23
C ALA A 67 1.15 -3.28 -0.99
N VAL A 68 1.38 -4.20 -1.94
CA VAL A 68 0.48 -4.43 -3.09
C VAL A 68 -0.91 -4.88 -2.67
N LEU A 69 -1.02 -5.83 -1.73
CA LEU A 69 -2.33 -6.30 -1.25
C LEU A 69 -3.15 -5.19 -0.60
N PHE A 70 -2.50 -4.34 0.18
CA PHE A 70 -3.19 -3.34 0.99
C PHE A 70 -3.37 -1.97 0.33
N HIS A 71 -2.59 -1.61 -0.70
CA HIS A 71 -2.52 -0.21 -1.17
C HIS A 71 -3.87 0.44 -1.48
N ASP A 72 -4.80 -0.35 -2.03
CA ASP A 72 -6.09 0.08 -2.53
C ASP A 72 -7.28 -0.48 -1.73
N VAL A 73 -7.06 -1.23 -0.65
CA VAL A 73 -8.14 -1.86 0.15
C VAL A 73 -9.14 -0.84 0.68
N GLY A 74 -8.68 0.38 0.93
CA GLY A 74 -9.50 1.51 1.35
C GLY A 74 -10.57 1.93 0.35
N LYS A 75 -10.40 1.59 -0.93
CA LYS A 75 -11.44 1.82 -1.95
C LYS A 75 -12.69 1.00 -1.65
N ALA A 76 -12.60 -0.12 -0.94
CA ALA A 76 -13.72 -1.00 -0.65
C ALA A 76 -14.74 -0.41 0.36
N TYR A 77 -14.46 0.73 1.00
CA TYR A 77 -15.46 1.38 1.85
C TYR A 77 -16.65 1.93 1.04
N ASN A 78 -17.86 1.76 1.59
CA ASN A 78 -19.12 2.13 0.91
C ASN A 78 -19.19 3.61 0.56
N TYR A 79 -18.52 4.47 1.34
CA TYR A 79 -18.35 5.89 1.02
C TYR A 79 -17.86 6.13 -0.42
N PHE A 80 -16.97 5.26 -0.92
CA PHE A 80 -16.51 5.28 -2.31
C PHE A 80 -17.37 4.41 -3.23
N GLN A 81 -17.71 3.20 -2.78
CA GLN A 81 -18.39 2.20 -3.62
C GLN A 81 -19.82 2.56 -3.98
N ASN A 82 -20.48 3.43 -3.19
CA ASN A 82 -21.81 3.96 -3.50
C ASN A 82 -21.85 4.83 -4.77
N ARG A 83 -20.67 5.24 -5.28
CA ARG A 83 -20.54 5.98 -6.55
C ARG A 83 -20.52 5.08 -7.78
N PHE A 84 -20.43 3.76 -7.59
CA PHE A 84 -20.33 2.77 -8.65
C PHE A 84 -21.55 1.86 -8.66
N ASP A 85 -21.93 1.35 -9.83
CA ASP A 85 -22.86 0.23 -9.94
C ASP A 85 -22.14 -1.13 -9.80
N GLU A 86 -22.90 -2.22 -9.81
CA GLU A 86 -22.37 -3.60 -9.66
C GLU A 86 -21.41 -4.03 -10.79
N ARG A 87 -21.39 -3.30 -11.91
CA ARG A 87 -20.49 -3.52 -13.05
C ARG A 87 -19.29 -2.57 -13.03
N CYS A 88 -19.08 -1.86 -11.93
CA CYS A 88 -18.07 -0.83 -11.81
C CYS A 88 -18.22 0.32 -12.82
N SER A 89 -19.43 0.67 -13.22
CA SER A 89 -19.70 1.88 -13.99
C SER A 89 -19.94 3.07 -13.05
N SER A 90 -19.45 4.26 -13.41
CA SER A 90 -19.71 5.49 -12.67
C SER A 90 -19.59 6.72 -13.57
N LYS A 91 -20.43 7.73 -13.32
CA LYS A 91 -20.33 9.06 -13.96
C LYS A 91 -19.45 10.04 -13.18
N SER A 92 -19.17 9.74 -11.91
CA SER A 92 -18.35 10.57 -11.03
C SER A 92 -17.45 9.68 -10.16
N PRO A 93 -16.54 8.89 -10.80
CA PRO A 93 -15.64 8.02 -10.06
C PRO A 93 -14.69 8.85 -9.20
N GLY A 94 -14.34 8.36 -8.02
CA GLY A 94 -13.36 9.03 -7.18
C GLY A 94 -13.10 8.32 -5.88
N PHE A 95 -11.82 8.18 -5.55
CA PHE A 95 -11.32 7.52 -4.36
C PHE A 95 -10.41 8.46 -3.57
N GLN A 96 -10.80 9.73 -3.41
CA GLN A 96 -9.95 10.71 -2.75
C GLN A 96 -9.57 10.23 -1.35
N TYR A 97 -8.28 10.20 -1.02
CA TYR A 97 -7.74 9.79 0.27
C TYR A 97 -7.96 8.31 0.65
N HIS A 98 -8.23 7.42 -0.32
CA HIS A 98 -8.32 5.99 -0.04
C HIS A 98 -7.01 5.42 0.52
N GLU A 99 -5.85 6.04 0.24
CA GLU A 99 -4.55 5.65 0.78
C GLU A 99 -4.48 5.74 2.31
N VAL A 100 -5.24 6.67 2.91
CA VAL A 100 -5.29 6.86 4.37
C VAL A 100 -5.97 5.67 5.05
N VAL A 101 -7.17 5.32 4.59
CA VAL A 101 -7.91 4.17 5.13
C VAL A 101 -7.23 2.85 4.75
N SER A 102 -6.58 2.77 3.58
CA SER A 102 -5.76 1.61 3.20
C SER A 102 -4.58 1.39 4.14
N ALA A 103 -3.86 2.47 4.48
CA ALA A 103 -2.74 2.42 5.42
C ALA A 103 -3.20 2.04 6.84
N ALA A 104 -4.36 2.55 7.28
CA ALA A 104 -4.94 2.17 8.56
C ALA A 104 -5.33 0.68 8.59
N THR A 105 -5.89 0.14 7.50
CA THR A 105 -6.19 -1.30 7.37
C THR A 105 -4.91 -2.14 7.39
N CYS A 106 -3.84 -1.69 6.70
CA CYS A 106 -2.53 -2.32 6.73
C CYS A 106 -1.91 -2.30 8.14
N HIS A 107 -2.03 -1.18 8.86
CA HIS A 107 -1.58 -1.07 10.24
C HIS A 107 -2.36 -2.04 11.16
N LYS A 108 -3.69 -2.10 11.03
CA LYS A 108 -4.54 -3.03 11.78
C LYS A 108 -4.13 -4.49 11.54
N PHE A 109 -3.78 -4.85 10.30
CA PHE A 109 -3.23 -6.17 10.01
C PHE A 109 -2.00 -6.49 10.85
N PHE A 110 -1.04 -5.56 10.95
CA PHE A 110 0.13 -5.78 11.80
C PHE A 110 -0.17 -5.81 13.30
N SER A 111 -1.24 -5.16 13.75
CA SER A 111 -1.70 -5.24 15.14
C SER A 111 -2.36 -6.57 15.49
N THR A 112 -2.80 -7.37 14.50
CA THR A 112 -3.34 -8.72 14.72
C THR A 112 -2.29 -9.83 14.60
N GLN A 113 -1.06 -9.50 14.19
CA GLN A 113 0.06 -10.43 14.15
C GLN A 113 0.79 -10.50 15.50
N PRO A 114 1.45 -11.62 15.82
CA PRO A 114 2.36 -11.69 16.98
C PRO A 114 3.39 -10.56 16.94
N GLU A 115 3.73 -10.00 18.11
CA GLU A 115 4.62 -8.84 18.20
C GLU A 115 6.01 -9.15 17.62
N GLU A 116 6.46 -10.38 17.80
CA GLU A 116 7.72 -10.91 17.31
C GLU A 116 7.69 -11.22 15.81
N GLU A 117 6.52 -11.26 15.16
CA GLU A 117 6.43 -11.61 13.74
C GLU A 117 6.83 -10.44 12.83
N TRP A 118 6.63 -9.19 13.26
CA TRP A 118 7.01 -8.01 12.48
C TRP A 118 7.62 -6.94 13.37
N SER A 119 8.84 -6.52 13.06
CA SER A 119 9.47 -5.40 13.77
C SER A 119 8.75 -4.08 13.47
N SER A 120 8.85 -3.12 14.40
CA SER A 120 8.25 -1.79 14.22
C SER A 120 8.75 -1.06 12.97
N VAL A 121 10.00 -1.32 12.55
CA VAL A 121 10.58 -0.77 11.32
C VAL A 121 9.91 -1.38 10.08
N GLU A 122 9.77 -2.72 10.02
CA GLU A 122 9.13 -3.37 8.88
C GLU A 122 7.67 -2.90 8.74
N LYS A 123 6.93 -2.87 9.86
CA LYS A 123 5.56 -2.33 9.93
C LYS A 123 5.51 -0.91 9.35
N ALA A 124 6.41 -0.04 9.79
CA ALA A 124 6.50 1.34 9.32
C ALA A 124 6.77 1.43 7.81
N LEU A 125 7.75 0.67 7.30
CA LEU A 125 8.11 0.69 5.88
C LEU A 125 6.95 0.25 4.98
N VAL A 126 6.22 -0.80 5.34
CA VAL A 126 5.07 -1.29 4.55
C VAL A 126 3.92 -0.29 4.61
N VAL A 127 3.51 0.13 5.80
CA VAL A 127 2.36 1.04 5.99
C VAL A 127 2.62 2.40 5.35
N LEU A 128 3.85 2.93 5.43
CA LEU A 128 4.20 4.20 4.76
C LEU A 128 4.25 4.05 3.24
N SER A 129 4.60 2.88 2.73
CA SER A 129 4.52 2.61 1.29
C SER A 129 3.07 2.65 0.80
N VAL A 130 2.16 2.03 1.54
CA VAL A 130 0.71 2.12 1.28
C VAL A 130 0.21 3.57 1.39
N LEU A 131 0.57 4.28 2.45
CA LEU A 131 0.10 5.65 2.67
C LEU A 131 0.58 6.62 1.58
N ASN A 132 1.77 6.39 1.01
CA ASN A 132 2.41 7.33 0.09
C ASN A 132 2.45 6.85 -1.37
N HIS A 133 1.73 5.78 -1.73
CA HIS A 133 1.84 5.20 -3.08
C HIS A 133 1.43 6.16 -4.21
N HIS A 134 0.49 7.08 -3.99
CA HIS A 134 0.17 8.19 -4.93
C HIS A 134 1.15 9.38 -4.84
N HIS A 135 2.00 9.41 -3.81
CA HIS A 135 2.79 10.56 -3.40
C HIS A 135 4.27 10.47 -3.73
N ALA A 136 4.72 9.48 -4.51
CA ALA A 136 6.13 9.37 -4.90
C ALA A 136 6.72 10.60 -5.60
N PHE A 137 5.88 11.57 -6.03
CA PHE A 137 6.31 12.86 -6.57
C PHE A 137 5.67 14.09 -5.89
N ARG A 138 4.98 13.92 -4.76
CA ARG A 138 4.42 15.02 -3.96
C ARG A 138 5.02 14.99 -2.56
N ASN A 139 5.41 16.15 -2.04
CA ASN A 139 6.20 16.29 -0.82
C ASN A 139 5.64 15.43 0.35
N PRO A 140 6.30 14.31 0.72
CA PRO A 140 5.81 13.35 1.74
C PRO A 140 5.67 13.99 3.13
N ILE A 141 6.28 15.17 3.30
CA ILE A 141 6.14 16.03 4.46
C ILE A 141 4.68 16.41 4.71
N ARG A 142 3.78 16.54 3.72
CA ARG A 142 2.42 17.03 4.01
C ARG A 142 1.52 16.03 4.75
N ILE A 143 1.52 14.74 4.42
CA ILE A 143 0.72 13.76 5.17
C ILE A 143 1.41 13.38 6.48
N ILE A 144 2.74 13.23 6.48
CA ILE A 144 3.47 12.82 7.68
C ILE A 144 3.53 13.98 8.68
N HIS A 145 3.64 15.25 8.25
CA HIS A 145 3.61 16.43 9.14
C HIS A 145 2.23 16.80 9.64
N ALA A 146 1.19 16.27 9.04
CA ALA A 146 -0.14 16.55 9.51
C ALA A 146 -0.48 15.54 10.61
N GLY A 147 -0.25 15.98 11.86
CA GLY A 147 -1.27 15.79 12.89
C GLY A 147 -2.55 16.55 12.52
N ASP A 148 -3.01 16.45 11.27
CA ASP A 148 -4.26 17.05 10.81
C ASP A 148 -5.36 16.24 11.44
N GLU A 149 -5.97 16.84 12.46
CA GLU A 149 -7.27 16.43 12.93
C GLU A 149 -8.26 16.28 11.76
N ASP A 150 -8.11 17.09 10.71
CA ASP A 150 -8.91 17.01 9.48
C ASP A 150 -8.75 15.71 8.70
N ILE A 151 -7.52 15.20 8.50
CA ILE A 151 -7.29 13.93 7.77
C ILE A 151 -7.79 12.76 8.64
N MET A 152 -7.62 12.85 9.95
CA MET A 152 -8.20 11.87 10.89
C MET A 152 -9.73 11.85 10.82
N ASN A 153 -10.35 13.02 10.89
CA ASN A 153 -11.80 13.18 10.79
C ASN A 153 -12.34 12.68 9.44
N ARG A 154 -11.60 12.91 8.35
CA ARG A 154 -11.91 12.34 7.04
C ARG A 154 -11.79 10.82 7.01
N GLY A 155 -10.71 10.26 7.58
CA GLY A 155 -10.54 8.81 7.71
C GLY A 155 -11.70 8.16 8.46
N VAL A 156 -12.09 8.73 9.61
CA VAL A 156 -13.28 8.30 10.36
C VAL A 156 -14.55 8.45 9.53
N HIS A 157 -14.70 9.54 8.77
CA HIS A 157 -15.86 9.76 7.91
C HIS A 157 -15.99 8.69 6.81
N TYR A 158 -14.89 8.33 6.13
CA TYR A 158 -14.90 7.36 5.03
C TYR A 158 -15.31 5.95 5.45
N ILE A 159 -15.08 5.58 6.71
CA ILE A 159 -15.42 4.24 7.20
C ILE A 159 -16.85 4.10 7.72
N ARG A 160 -17.60 5.22 7.90
CA ARG A 160 -18.92 5.23 8.55
C ARG A 160 -19.98 4.40 7.82
N GLU A 161 -19.92 4.36 6.51
CA GLU A 161 -20.91 3.68 5.67
C GLU A 161 -20.67 2.17 5.58
N GLY A 162 -19.66 1.65 6.26
CA GLY A 162 -19.30 0.24 6.25
C GLY A 162 -18.42 -0.15 5.05
N PHE A 163 -18.18 -1.45 4.94
CA PHE A 163 -17.20 -2.03 4.02
C PHE A 163 -17.89 -2.95 3.01
N CYS A 164 -17.56 -2.78 1.73
CA CYS A 164 -18.02 -3.62 0.63
C CYS A 164 -17.01 -4.75 0.40
N GLU A 165 -17.24 -5.91 1.01
CA GLU A 165 -16.33 -7.06 0.88
C GLU A 165 -16.29 -7.60 -0.55
N GLY A 166 -17.47 -7.86 -1.15
CA GLY A 166 -17.57 -8.41 -2.49
C GLY A 166 -16.74 -9.69 -2.67
N ASP A 167 -15.92 -9.72 -3.72
CA ASP A 167 -14.99 -10.84 -3.98
C ASP A 167 -13.59 -10.65 -3.38
N LEU A 168 -13.36 -9.55 -2.66
CA LEU A 168 -12.06 -9.20 -2.11
C LEU A 168 -11.51 -10.23 -1.09
N PRO A 169 -12.33 -10.87 -0.20
CA PRO A 169 -11.83 -11.90 0.71
C PRO A 169 -11.06 -13.03 0.01
N SER A 170 -11.52 -13.46 -1.17
CA SER A 170 -10.88 -14.55 -1.92
C SER A 170 -9.44 -14.25 -2.36
N VAL A 171 -9.11 -12.98 -2.55
CA VAL A 171 -7.74 -12.54 -2.87
C VAL A 171 -6.86 -12.59 -1.62
N PHE A 172 -7.37 -12.10 -0.49
CA PHE A 172 -6.64 -12.05 0.78
C PHE A 172 -6.44 -13.45 1.40
N GLU A 173 -7.38 -14.36 1.22
CA GLU A 173 -7.30 -15.74 1.70
C GLU A 173 -6.13 -16.53 1.06
N LYS A 174 -5.75 -16.20 -0.19
CA LYS A 174 -4.55 -16.77 -0.85
C LYS A 174 -3.25 -16.46 -0.09
N PHE A 175 -3.28 -15.47 0.79
CA PHE A 175 -2.18 -15.03 1.64
C PHE A 175 -2.42 -15.32 3.12
N ASN A 176 -3.41 -16.15 3.45
CA ASN A 176 -3.83 -16.47 4.82
C ASN A 176 -4.30 -15.24 5.63
N ILE A 177 -4.82 -14.22 4.96
CA ILE A 177 -5.33 -12.99 5.62
C ILE A 177 -6.86 -13.02 5.61
N ARG A 178 -7.47 -12.89 6.80
CA ARG A 178 -8.93 -12.79 6.94
C ARG A 178 -9.37 -11.33 6.94
N LEU A 179 -10.00 -10.89 5.85
CA LEU A 179 -10.35 -9.48 5.64
C LEU A 179 -11.38 -8.94 6.65
N ASN A 180 -12.33 -9.76 7.08
CA ASN A 180 -13.39 -9.34 8.02
C ASN A 180 -12.81 -8.85 9.37
N GLY A 181 -11.68 -9.43 9.79
CA GLY A 181 -10.95 -8.98 10.98
C GLY A 181 -10.23 -7.64 10.82
N LEU A 182 -10.17 -7.10 9.61
CA LEU A 182 -9.44 -5.88 9.25
C LEU A 182 -10.34 -4.70 8.88
N VAL A 183 -11.66 -4.88 8.90
CA VAL A 183 -12.62 -3.78 8.73
C VAL A 183 -12.43 -2.78 9.88
N LEU A 184 -12.08 -1.54 9.53
CA LEU A 184 -11.79 -0.49 10.50
C LEU A 184 -13.04 0.04 11.20
N ASN A 185 -12.88 0.37 12.47
CA ASN A 185 -13.75 1.26 13.24
C ASN A 185 -12.99 2.56 13.59
N SER A 186 -13.67 3.49 14.27
CA SER A 186 -13.08 4.79 14.64
C SER A 186 -11.85 4.67 15.53
N TYR A 187 -11.81 3.69 16.44
CA TYR A 187 -10.66 3.45 17.32
C TYR A 187 -9.44 2.95 16.53
N ASP A 188 -9.65 2.12 15.52
CA ASP A 188 -8.57 1.65 14.65
C ASP A 188 -7.91 2.82 13.90
N VAL A 189 -8.73 3.75 13.40
CA VAL A 189 -8.26 4.97 12.72
C VAL A 189 -7.47 5.85 13.69
N GLN A 190 -8.00 6.14 14.88
CA GLN A 190 -7.29 6.92 15.91
C GLN A 190 -5.98 6.25 16.36
N GLY A 191 -6.00 4.92 16.51
CA GLY A 191 -4.83 4.12 16.84
C GLY A 191 -3.76 4.21 15.76
N PHE A 192 -4.14 4.15 14.48
CA PHE A 192 -3.24 4.36 13.35
C PHE A 192 -2.56 5.74 13.37
N TYR A 193 -3.30 6.83 13.62
CA TYR A 193 -2.70 8.17 13.73
C TYR A 193 -1.76 8.31 14.94
N SER A 194 -2.16 7.74 16.07
CA SER A 194 -1.33 7.70 17.28
C SER A 194 -0.03 6.94 17.02
N TRP A 195 -0.11 5.81 16.32
CA TRP A 195 1.05 5.03 15.90
C TRP A 195 1.93 5.80 14.91
N LEU A 196 1.35 6.48 13.91
CA LEU A 196 2.09 7.28 12.92
C LEU A 196 2.90 8.40 13.60
N ASN A 197 2.33 9.04 14.61
CA ASN A 197 3.04 10.00 15.47
C ASN A 197 4.17 9.34 16.27
N GLY A 198 3.99 8.07 16.69
CA GLY A 198 5.01 7.26 17.33
C GLY A 198 6.19 6.91 16.43
N VAL A 199 5.96 6.65 15.14
CA VAL A 199 7.02 6.31 14.16
C VAL A 199 8.11 7.39 14.13
N ARG A 200 7.73 8.66 14.22
CA ARG A 200 8.65 9.82 14.25
C ARG A 200 9.61 9.82 15.44
N ARG A 201 9.25 9.12 16.52
CA ARG A 201 10.05 9.04 17.74
C ARG A 201 10.90 7.78 17.80
N MET A 202 10.84 6.92 16.78
CA MET A 202 11.63 5.70 16.73
C MET A 202 13.12 6.02 16.61
N LYS A 203 13.94 5.21 17.28
CA LYS A 203 15.40 5.36 17.24
C LYS A 203 15.90 5.30 15.80
N GLY A 204 16.76 6.25 15.43
CA GLY A 204 17.39 6.29 14.11
C GLY A 204 16.43 6.47 12.93
N VAL A 205 15.21 6.97 13.16
CA VAL A 205 14.18 7.17 12.12
C VAL A 205 14.70 7.86 10.87
N ASP A 206 15.52 8.91 11.01
CA ASP A 206 16.08 9.66 9.87
C ASP A 206 16.97 8.81 8.94
N ARG A 207 17.52 7.70 9.45
CA ARG A 207 18.40 6.81 8.68
C ARG A 207 17.61 5.85 7.80
N TRP A 208 16.46 5.36 8.27
CA TRP A 208 15.74 4.27 7.63
C TRP A 208 14.35 4.64 7.12
N LEU A 209 13.71 5.69 7.64
CA LEU A 209 12.32 6.03 7.31
C LEU A 209 12.15 6.22 5.80
N LYS A 210 13.02 7.03 5.19
CA LYS A 210 13.02 7.30 3.74
C LYS A 210 13.14 6.04 2.87
N LEU A 211 13.58 4.91 3.43
CA LEU A 211 13.73 3.66 2.70
C LEU A 211 12.39 2.96 2.45
N TYR A 212 11.26 3.48 2.97
CA TYR A 212 9.93 3.02 2.55
C TYR A 212 9.78 3.11 1.02
N VAL A 213 10.45 4.07 0.37
CA VAL A 213 10.44 4.21 -1.10
C VAL A 213 10.95 2.95 -1.82
N LEU A 214 11.81 2.15 -1.18
CA LEU A 214 12.31 0.88 -1.75
C LEU A 214 11.27 -0.25 -1.68
N VAL A 215 10.27 -0.12 -0.81
CA VAL A 215 9.11 -1.03 -0.76
C VAL A 215 7.98 -0.50 -1.64
N MET A 216 7.81 0.82 -1.68
CA MET A 216 6.80 1.50 -2.48
C MET A 216 7.08 1.45 -3.99
N ASN A 217 8.33 1.47 -4.42
CA ASN A 217 8.65 1.57 -5.84
C ASN A 217 8.07 0.40 -6.68
N PRO A 218 8.26 -0.89 -6.32
CA PRO A 218 7.64 -1.98 -7.06
C PRO A 218 6.11 -1.94 -7.00
N LEU A 219 5.52 -1.45 -5.91
CA LEU A 219 4.07 -1.23 -5.79
C LEU A 219 3.59 -0.22 -6.84
N ILE A 220 4.26 0.94 -6.96
CA ILE A 220 3.87 1.99 -7.94
C ILE A 220 3.99 1.48 -9.36
N ILE A 221 5.05 0.73 -9.65
CA ILE A 221 5.24 0.07 -10.94
C ILE A 221 4.05 -0.85 -11.21
N ALA A 222 3.75 -1.77 -10.29
CA ALA A 222 2.66 -2.73 -10.45
C ALA A 222 1.29 -2.06 -10.63
N ASP A 223 0.98 -1.04 -9.83
CA ASP A 223 -0.28 -0.28 -9.92
C ASP A 223 -0.41 0.42 -11.28
N ASN A 224 0.63 1.13 -11.73
CA ASN A 224 0.59 1.82 -13.02
C ASN A 224 0.55 0.85 -14.21
N MET A 225 1.32 -0.23 -14.16
CA MET A 225 1.34 -1.24 -15.22
C MET A 225 0.00 -1.96 -15.34
N ASN A 226 -0.62 -2.36 -14.23
CA ASN A 226 -1.96 -2.94 -14.29
C ASN A 226 -3.02 -1.91 -14.72
N ALA A 227 -2.84 -0.65 -14.34
CA ALA A 227 -3.74 0.42 -14.75
C ALA A 227 -3.71 0.74 -16.25
N LYS A 228 -2.65 0.38 -16.98
CA LYS A 228 -2.54 0.53 -18.45
C LYS A 228 -3.70 -0.14 -19.19
N GLU A 229 -4.21 -1.24 -18.66
CA GLU A 229 -5.28 -2.04 -19.29
C GLU A 229 -6.65 -1.32 -19.32
N ARG A 230 -6.77 -0.16 -18.65
CA ARG A 230 -8.00 0.64 -18.53
C ARG A 230 -8.49 1.27 -19.84
N GLY A 231 -7.60 1.50 -20.80
CA GLY A 231 -7.90 2.30 -22.01
C GLY A 231 -8.24 3.77 -21.68
N GLY A 232 -8.25 4.63 -22.70
CA GLY A 232 -8.65 6.05 -22.53
C GLY A 232 -7.64 6.94 -21.80
N GLU A 233 -6.38 6.52 -21.72
CA GLU A 233 -5.31 7.32 -21.11
C GLU A 233 -4.91 8.52 -21.96
N ASP A 234 -4.58 9.65 -21.32
CA ASP A 234 -3.99 10.80 -21.99
C ASP A 234 -2.55 10.49 -22.46
N GLU A 235 -2.03 11.31 -23.39
CA GLU A 235 -0.71 11.10 -23.96
C GLU A 235 0.42 11.19 -22.92
N ALA A 236 0.24 11.98 -21.86
CA ALA A 236 1.23 12.11 -20.79
C ALA A 236 1.33 10.81 -19.98
N ARG A 237 0.21 10.18 -19.67
CA ARG A 237 0.13 8.90 -18.96
C ARG A 237 0.70 7.76 -19.81
N LYS A 238 0.40 7.73 -21.10
CA LYS A 238 1.01 6.76 -22.04
C LYS A 238 2.53 6.89 -22.09
N ALA A 239 3.04 8.12 -22.19
CA ALA A 239 4.47 8.38 -22.17
C ALA A 239 5.10 7.93 -20.85
N PHE A 240 4.48 8.25 -19.71
CA PHE A 240 4.96 7.82 -18.40
C PHE A 240 5.01 6.29 -18.25
N ILE A 241 3.96 5.58 -18.68
CA ILE A 241 3.92 4.12 -18.64
C ILE A 241 5.00 3.52 -19.54
N LYS A 242 5.22 4.10 -20.73
CA LYS A 242 6.30 3.68 -21.63
C LYS A 242 7.68 3.83 -20.99
N GLU A 243 7.94 4.94 -20.29
CA GLU A 243 9.19 5.15 -19.56
C GLU A 243 9.37 4.11 -18.43
N ILE A 244 8.30 3.78 -17.70
CA ILE A 244 8.31 2.69 -16.71
C ILE A 244 8.65 1.35 -17.40
N GLU A 245 8.01 1.05 -18.52
CA GLU A 245 8.25 -0.19 -19.27
C GLU A 245 9.70 -0.31 -19.72
N GLU A 246 10.25 0.74 -20.34
CA GLU A 246 11.63 0.78 -20.82
C GLU A 246 12.63 0.66 -19.66
N ALA A 247 12.40 1.37 -18.56
CA ALA A 247 13.29 1.37 -17.40
C ALA A 247 13.35 0.02 -16.66
N ILE A 248 12.29 -0.79 -16.76
CA ILE A 248 12.12 -1.99 -15.93
C ILE A 248 12.22 -3.28 -16.72
N TYR A 249 11.67 -3.31 -17.93
CA TYR A 249 11.57 -4.52 -18.74
C TYR A 249 12.61 -4.60 -19.85
N GLY A 250 13.26 -3.46 -20.16
CA GLY A 250 14.13 -3.29 -21.32
C GLY A 250 13.31 -3.21 -22.61
N ALA A 251 13.78 -2.40 -23.57
CA ALA A 251 13.21 -2.32 -24.91
C ALA A 251 13.24 -3.67 -25.65
#